data_AF-A0A1B6G1L1-F1
#
_entry.id   AF-A0A1B6G1L1-F1
#
_cell.length_a   1.000
_cell.length_b   1.000
_cell.length_c   1.000
_cell.angle_alpha   90.00
_cell.angle_beta   90.00
_cell.angle_gamma   90.00
#
_symmetry.space_group_name_H-M   'P 1'
#
loop_
_entity.id
_entity.type
_entity.pdbx_description
1 polymer ?
#
loop_
_entity_poly.entity_id
_entity_poly.type
_entity_poly.pdbx_seq_one_letter_code
_entity_poly.pdbx_strand_id
1 'polypeptide(L)'
;VQYEQNDGRCGVCGDSFGIQDPRPHEAGGQYAKGIIGRHYSAGQEIDVEVELTANHWGRFEMFLCPNNNPRYEATQPCFDRFPLYISGTREVRFLIPENTKKKEIFKYKVRLP
;
A
#
# COMPACT_ATOMS: atom_id res chain seq x y z
N VAL A 1 11.10 13.77 10.48
CA VAL A 1 11.93 12.73 9.81
C VAL A 1 11.72 12.70 8.30
N GLN A 2 10.56 12.27 7.77
CA GLN A 2 10.36 12.14 6.31
C GLN A 2 10.69 13.43 5.54
N TYR A 3 10.08 14.56 5.88
CA TYR A 3 10.29 15.82 5.14
C TYR A 3 11.59 16.54 5.55
N GLU A 4 11.84 16.67 6.85
CA GLU A 4 12.97 17.45 7.36
C GLU A 4 14.35 16.79 7.16
N GLN A 5 14.43 15.45 7.17
CA GLN A 5 15.71 14.71 7.14
C GLN A 5 15.87 13.85 5.88
N ASN A 6 14.77 13.38 5.28
CA ASN A 6 14.80 12.47 4.13
C ASN A 6 14.31 13.12 2.83
N ASP A 7 14.11 14.45 2.81
CA ASP A 7 13.67 15.21 1.63
C ASP A 7 12.34 14.71 1.04
N GLY A 8 11.41 14.30 1.91
CA GLY A 8 10.11 13.76 1.53
C GLY A 8 10.12 12.27 1.16
N ARG A 9 11.31 11.64 1.07
CA ARG A 9 11.44 10.23 0.68
C ARG A 9 10.97 9.28 1.79
N CYS A 10 10.40 8.17 1.34
CA CYS A 10 9.92 7.07 2.17
C CYS A 10 10.44 5.75 1.58
N GLY A 11 10.68 4.73 2.40
CA GLY A 11 10.83 3.35 1.90
C GLY A 11 9.54 2.87 1.26
N VAL A 12 9.62 1.94 0.32
CA VAL A 12 8.45 1.50 -0.48
C VAL A 12 7.38 0.81 0.37
N CYS A 13 7.77 0.26 1.53
CA CYS A 13 6.89 -0.38 2.50
C CYS A 13 6.59 0.50 3.74
N GLY A 14 6.87 1.82 3.68
CA GLY A 14 6.55 2.77 4.75
C GLY A 14 7.65 2.96 5.81
N ASP A 15 8.76 2.24 5.70
CA ASP A 15 9.93 2.44 6.56
C ASP A 15 10.60 3.81 6.33
N SER A 16 11.25 4.35 7.36
CA SER A 16 12.04 5.58 7.20
C SER A 16 13.14 5.39 6.16
N PHE A 17 13.24 6.32 5.21
CA PHE A 17 14.21 6.25 4.11
C PHE A 17 15.67 6.16 4.60
N GLY A 18 15.99 6.80 5.73
CA GLY A 18 17.34 6.80 6.32
C GLY A 18 17.76 5.50 7.02
N ILE A 19 16.88 4.50 7.13
CA ILE A 19 17.27 3.16 7.58
C ILE A 19 18.07 2.48 6.46
N GLN A 20 19.18 1.82 6.83
CA GLN A 20 19.99 1.05 5.87
C GLN A 20 19.23 -0.16 5.35
N ASP A 21 19.42 -0.45 4.06
CA ASP A 21 18.82 -1.62 3.43
C ASP A 21 19.42 -2.94 3.97
N PRO A 22 18.62 -4.02 4.08
CA PRO A 22 17.18 -4.05 3.83
C PRO A 22 16.41 -3.40 4.97
N ARG A 23 15.46 -2.51 4.65
CA ARG A 23 14.57 -1.94 5.66
C ARG A 23 13.68 -3.04 6.27
N PRO A 24 13.20 -2.90 7.52
CA PRO A 24 12.51 -3.98 8.21
C PRO A 24 11.33 -4.61 7.46
N HIS A 25 10.55 -3.82 6.70
CA HIS A 25 9.38 -4.28 5.95
C HIS A 25 9.65 -4.53 4.46
N GLU A 26 10.89 -4.37 4.01
CA GLU A 26 11.32 -4.64 2.63
C GLU A 26 11.99 -6.04 2.53
N ALA A 27 12.06 -6.60 1.34
CA ALA A 27 12.56 -7.94 1.02
C ALA A 27 13.94 -8.19 1.63
N GLY A 28 14.04 -9.28 2.40
CA GLY A 28 15.25 -9.59 3.20
C GLY A 28 15.27 -8.95 4.59
N GLY A 29 14.32 -8.06 4.89
CA GLY A 29 14.14 -7.42 6.19
C GLY A 29 13.59 -8.34 7.28
N GLN A 30 13.43 -7.76 8.47
CA GLN A 30 12.95 -8.47 9.64
C GLN A 30 11.54 -9.06 9.45
N TYR A 31 10.65 -8.34 8.76
CA TYR A 31 9.24 -8.69 8.61
C TYR A 31 8.88 -9.27 7.23
N ALA A 32 9.64 -8.95 6.17
CA ALA A 32 9.41 -9.46 4.82
C ALA A 32 9.98 -10.88 4.63
N LYS A 33 9.26 -11.90 5.16
CA LYS A 33 9.69 -13.31 5.10
C LYS A 33 9.34 -14.04 3.81
N GLY A 34 8.74 -13.37 2.82
CA GLY A 34 8.31 -14.00 1.57
C GLY A 34 7.13 -14.97 1.73
N ILE A 35 6.36 -14.84 2.81
CA ILE A 35 5.18 -15.66 3.08
C ILE A 35 3.98 -15.06 2.35
N ILE A 36 3.31 -15.87 1.52
CA ILE A 36 2.11 -15.45 0.80
C ILE A 36 0.91 -15.43 1.76
N GLY A 37 0.36 -14.24 2.00
CA GLY A 37 -0.79 -14.08 2.91
C GLY A 37 -2.13 -14.49 2.29
N ARG A 38 -2.31 -14.31 0.98
CA ARG A 38 -3.56 -14.59 0.25
C ARG A 38 -3.29 -14.95 -1.21
N HIS A 39 -4.20 -15.69 -1.83
CA HIS A 39 -4.19 -16.02 -3.25
C HIS A 39 -5.43 -15.45 -3.92
N TYR A 40 -5.26 -14.91 -5.13
CA TYR A 40 -6.31 -14.30 -5.93
C TYR A 40 -6.17 -14.70 -7.39
N SER A 41 -7.22 -14.47 -8.18
CA SER A 41 -7.21 -14.64 -9.63
C SER A 41 -7.09 -13.29 -10.34
N ALA A 42 -6.51 -13.28 -11.55
CA ALA A 42 -6.48 -12.09 -12.39
C ALA A 42 -7.91 -11.58 -12.67
N GLY A 43 -8.09 -10.26 -12.71
CA GLY A 43 -9.39 -9.61 -12.88
C GLY A 43 -10.35 -9.74 -11.69
N GLN A 44 -9.99 -10.43 -10.61
CA GLN A 44 -10.85 -10.64 -9.44
C GLN A 44 -11.12 -9.32 -8.72
N GLU A 45 -12.35 -9.13 -8.27
CA GLU A 45 -12.70 -8.11 -7.29
C GLU A 45 -12.39 -8.61 -5.89
N ILE A 46 -11.58 -7.85 -5.15
CA ILE A 46 -11.12 -8.21 -3.81
C ILE A 46 -11.64 -7.21 -2.79
N ASP A 47 -12.02 -7.70 -1.61
CA ASP A 47 -12.34 -6.87 -0.46
C ASP A 47 -11.04 -6.34 0.15
N VAL A 48 -10.99 -5.03 0.36
CA VAL A 48 -9.92 -4.36 1.08
C VAL A 48 -10.49 -3.74 2.35
N GLU A 49 -9.78 -3.98 3.45
CA GLU A 49 -10.08 -3.43 4.77
C GLU A 49 -8.92 -2.53 5.22
N VAL A 50 -9.22 -1.28 5.55
CA VAL A 50 -8.24 -0.33 6.11
C VAL A 50 -8.72 0.10 7.49
N GLU A 51 -7.94 -0.22 8.53
CA GLU A 51 -8.19 0.25 9.89
C GLU A 51 -7.55 1.63 10.09
N LEU A 52 -8.40 2.65 10.23
CA LEU A 52 -7.98 4.00 10.59
C LEU A 52 -7.95 4.15 12.12
N THR A 53 -6.76 4.27 12.69
CA THR A 53 -6.58 4.42 14.15
C THR A 53 -6.53 5.87 14.62
N ALA A 54 -6.27 6.80 13.69
CA ALA A 54 -6.35 8.24 13.87
C ALA A 54 -6.73 8.90 12.53
N ASN A 55 -7.78 9.74 12.56
CA ASN A 55 -8.26 10.41 11.37
C ASN A 55 -7.46 11.69 11.08
N HIS A 56 -6.72 11.68 9.97
CA HIS A 56 -5.96 12.81 9.44
C HIS A 56 -6.51 13.32 8.10
N TRP A 57 -7.72 12.89 7.73
CA TRP A 57 -8.35 13.12 6.44
C TRP A 57 -7.48 12.63 5.26
N GLY A 58 -7.84 13.02 4.03
CA GLY A 58 -7.11 12.62 2.84
C GLY A 58 -7.72 11.41 2.16
N ARG A 59 -6.87 10.48 1.72
CA ARG A 59 -7.28 9.38 0.85
C ARG A 59 -6.34 8.19 0.93
N PHE A 60 -6.85 7.03 0.51
CA PHE A 60 -6.06 5.84 0.25
C PHE A 60 -5.98 5.59 -1.26
N GLU A 61 -4.82 5.14 -1.72
CA GLU A 61 -4.55 4.73 -3.09
C GLU A 61 -3.84 3.38 -3.03
N MET A 62 -4.15 2.47 -3.93
CA MET A 62 -3.58 1.12 -3.94
C MET A 62 -2.98 0.81 -5.29
N PHE A 63 -1.79 0.21 -5.23
CA PHE A 63 -0.98 -0.14 -6.38
C PHE A 63 -0.44 -1.54 -6.20
N LEU A 64 -0.20 -2.23 -7.31
CA LEU A 64 0.34 -3.58 -7.32
C LEU A 64 1.66 -3.59 -8.09
N CYS A 65 2.65 -4.34 -7.61
CA CYS A 65 3.86 -4.61 -8.38
C CYS A 65 3.95 -6.12 -8.62
N PRO A 66 3.99 -6.59 -9.88
CA PRO A 66 4.32 -7.98 -10.19
C PRO A 66 5.74 -8.29 -9.73
N ASN A 67 5.88 -9.05 -8.64
CA ASN A 67 7.17 -9.47 -8.11
C ASN A 67 7.19 -11.00 -7.92
N ASN A 68 7.89 -11.69 -8.82
CA ASN A 68 8.01 -13.15 -8.79
C ASN A 68 9.21 -13.64 -7.97
N ASN A 69 9.90 -12.75 -7.24
CA ASN A 69 11.02 -13.13 -6.40
C ASN A 69 10.97 -12.45 -5.03
N PRO A 70 10.63 -13.19 -3.96
CA PRO A 70 10.47 -12.62 -2.62
C PRO A 70 11.78 -12.12 -1.98
N ARG A 71 12.93 -12.33 -2.64
CA ARG A 71 14.23 -11.80 -2.21
C ARG A 71 14.60 -10.46 -2.84
N TYR A 72 13.82 -9.98 -3.81
CA TYR A 72 14.04 -8.70 -4.46
C TYR A 72 12.91 -7.75 -4.09
N GLU A 73 13.27 -6.54 -3.67
CA GLU A 73 12.30 -5.53 -3.29
C GLU A 73 11.61 -4.96 -4.55
N ALA A 74 10.31 -4.67 -4.42
CA ALA A 74 9.59 -3.95 -5.43
C ALA A 74 10.07 -2.49 -5.48
N THR A 75 9.83 -1.81 -6.59
CA THR A 75 10.24 -0.41 -6.76
C THR A 75 9.01 0.48 -6.91
N GLN A 76 9.08 1.73 -6.45
CA GLN A 76 8.00 2.69 -6.65
C GLN A 76 7.57 2.80 -8.13
N PRO A 77 8.48 2.87 -9.12
CA PRO A 77 8.09 2.86 -10.54
C PRO A 77 7.36 1.59 -11.00
N CYS A 78 7.55 0.46 -10.32
CA CYS A 78 6.77 -0.75 -10.60
C CYS A 78 5.33 -0.59 -10.12
N PHE A 79 5.13 -0.14 -8.88
CA PHE A 79 3.81 0.11 -8.32
C PHE A 79 3.01 1.13 -9.14
N ASP A 80 3.65 2.25 -9.50
CA ASP A 80 3.00 3.34 -10.25
C ASP A 80 2.41 2.90 -11.60
N ARG A 81 2.85 1.76 -12.14
CA ARG A 81 2.35 1.18 -13.40
C ARG A 81 1.06 0.39 -13.27
N PHE A 82 0.70 -0.09 -12.08
CA PHE A 82 -0.48 -0.93 -11.88
C PHE A 82 -1.35 -0.40 -10.73
N PRO A 83 -2.03 0.75 -10.92
CA PRO A 83 -3.03 1.21 -9.97
C PRO A 83 -4.21 0.22 -9.89
N LEU A 84 -4.74 0.03 -8.69
CA LEU A 84 -5.96 -0.74 -8.47
C LEU A 84 -7.15 0.21 -8.40
N TYR A 85 -8.13 -0.03 -9.27
CA TYR A 85 -9.34 0.79 -9.35
C TYR A 85 -10.41 0.28 -8.38
N ILE A 86 -11.09 1.21 -7.72
CA ILE A 86 -12.26 0.91 -6.89
C ILE A 86 -13.34 0.30 -7.78
N SER A 87 -13.84 -0.88 -7.40
CA SER A 87 -14.84 -1.63 -8.15
C SER A 87 -16.05 -0.77 -8.50
N GLY A 88 -16.54 -0.91 -9.74
CA GLY A 88 -17.65 -0.13 -10.27
C GLY A 88 -17.31 1.33 -10.61
N THR A 89 -16.07 1.77 -10.45
CA THR A 89 -15.64 3.14 -10.74
C THR A 89 -14.38 3.17 -11.61
N ARG A 90 -13.91 4.37 -11.97
CA ARG A 90 -12.58 4.60 -12.57
C ARG A 90 -11.64 5.32 -11.60
N GLU A 91 -11.98 5.33 -10.31
CA GLU A 91 -11.21 6.02 -9.28
C GLU A 91 -10.17 5.08 -8.65
N VAL A 92 -8.97 5.59 -8.46
CA VAL A 92 -7.90 4.95 -7.66
C VAL A 92 -7.92 5.47 -6.22
N ARG A 93 -8.54 6.64 -6.03
CA ARG A 93 -8.53 7.40 -4.77
C ARG A 93 -9.77 7.08 -3.95
N PHE A 94 -9.60 6.33 -2.87
CA PHE A 94 -10.62 6.22 -1.84
C PHE A 94 -10.52 7.44 -0.93
N LEU A 95 -11.46 8.38 -1.06
CA LEU A 95 -11.50 9.59 -0.22
C LEU A 95 -12.06 9.24 1.16
N ILE A 96 -11.40 9.69 2.22
CA ILE A 96 -11.91 9.58 3.59
C ILE A 96 -13.08 10.57 3.73
N PRO A 97 -14.32 10.11 4.05
CA PRO A 97 -15.46 11.00 4.23
C PRO A 97 -15.23 12.06 5.31
N GLU A 98 -15.69 13.29 5.11
CA GLU A 98 -15.49 14.41 6.05
C GLU A 98 -16.09 14.16 7.44
N ASN A 99 -17.18 13.40 7.51
CA ASN A 99 -17.86 13.02 8.74
C ASN A 99 -17.31 11.74 9.39
N THR A 100 -16.17 11.23 8.93
CA THR A 100 -15.53 10.04 9.52
C THR A 100 -15.12 10.31 10.97
N LYS A 101 -15.44 9.35 11.84
CA LYS A 101 -15.02 9.37 13.25
C LYS A 101 -13.48 9.36 13.39
N LYS A 102 -12.99 9.60 14.62
CA LYS A 102 -11.55 9.56 14.92
C LYS A 102 -10.90 8.21 14.59
N LYS A 103 -11.67 7.12 14.72
CA LYS A 103 -11.31 5.75 14.36
C LYS A 103 -12.43 5.16 13.52
N GLU A 104 -12.08 4.41 12.48
CA GLU A 104 -13.04 3.76 11.59
C GLU A 104 -12.39 2.59 10.86
N ILE A 105 -13.20 1.61 10.44
CA ILE A 105 -12.77 0.55 9.52
C ILE A 105 -13.43 0.78 8.16
N PHE A 106 -12.62 1.09 7.15
CA PHE A 106 -13.11 1.22 5.78
C PHE A 106 -13.08 -0.12 5.08
N LYS A 107 -14.19 -0.47 4.42
CA LYS A 107 -14.32 -1.65 3.58
C LYS A 107 -14.76 -1.24 2.20
N TYR A 108 -13.96 -1.54 1.20
CA TYR A 108 -14.28 -1.28 -0.20
C TYR A 108 -13.64 -2.34 -1.08
N LYS A 109 -14.13 -2.46 -2.31
CA LYS A 109 -13.61 -3.43 -3.27
C LYS A 109 -12.72 -2.75 -4.28
N VAL A 110 -11.64 -3.42 -4.67
CA VAL A 110 -10.81 -3.03 -5.81
C VAL A 110 -10.75 -4.18 -6.82
N ARG A 111 -10.51 -3.84 -8.09
CA ARG A 111 -10.36 -4.83 -9.16
C ARG A 111 -8.89 -5.07 -9.46
N LEU A 112 -8.47 -6.33 -9.42
CA LEU A 112 -7.12 -6.73 -9.85
C LEU A 112 -6.97 -6.60 -11.38
N PRO A 113 -5.74 -6.36 -11.89
CA PRO A 113 -5.46 -6.31 -13.32
C PRO A 113 -5.87 -7.59 -14.07
#